data_AF-G6AJ94-F1
#
_entry.id   AF-G6AJ94-F1
#
_cell.length_a   1.000
_cell.length_b   1.000
_cell.length_c   1.000
_cell.angle_alpha   90.00
_cell.angle_beta   90.00
_cell.angle_gamma   90.00
#
_symmetry.space_group_name_H-M   'P 1'
#
loop_
_entity.id
_entity.type
_entity.pdbx_description
1 polymer ?
#
loop_
_entity_poly.entity_id
_entity_poly.type
_entity_poly.pdbx_seq_one_letter_code
_entity_poly.pdbx_strand_id
1 'polypeptide(L)'
;MIGIGIIIYFIIIHPLNWGTSEELGNGFIITSDKSLLYKKDNREYFVLPFGVTKYSYNSKWIIACTKGYYIKRNSKNKKDNISLTNYWIIDKECPIHYNEQDSITLYIDGYAYPIITNGLIGPMDSLSFIKFIKKNNIPLTLN
;
A
#
# COMPACT_ATOMS: atom_id res chain seq x y z
N MET A 1 -2.46 -22.05 -38.99
CA MET A 1 -2.04 -22.47 -37.64
C MET A 1 -1.91 -21.23 -36.78
N ILE A 2 -2.91 -20.96 -35.94
CA ILE A 2 -2.91 -19.80 -35.04
C ILE A 2 -2.20 -20.23 -33.76
N GLY A 3 -0.98 -19.73 -33.56
CA GLY A 3 -0.22 -19.94 -32.33
C GLY A 3 -0.81 -19.08 -31.22
N ILE A 4 -1.56 -19.69 -30.31
CA ILE A 4 -2.02 -19.05 -29.08
C ILE A 4 -0.81 -19.06 -28.13
N GLY A 5 -0.09 -17.94 -28.08
CA GLY A 5 0.92 -17.69 -27.07
C GLY A 5 0.23 -17.47 -25.73
N ILE A 6 0.21 -18.50 -24.88
CA ILE A 6 -0.27 -18.38 -23.51
C ILE A 6 0.80 -17.62 -22.72
N ILE A 7 0.55 -16.34 -22.44
CA ILE A 7 1.35 -15.57 -21.46
C ILE A 7 0.93 -16.05 -20.08
N ILE A 8 1.71 -16.97 -19.50
CA ILE A 8 1.53 -17.42 -18.12
C ILE A 8 2.12 -16.33 -17.22
N TYR A 9 1.25 -15.50 -16.64
CA TYR A 9 1.63 -14.60 -15.55
C TYR A 9 1.86 -15.47 -14.30
N PHE A 10 3.11 -15.71 -13.93
CA PHE A 10 3.42 -16.30 -12.63
C PHE A 10 3.06 -15.27 -11.55
N ILE A 11 1.88 -15.41 -10.94
CA ILE A 11 1.63 -14.81 -9.64
C ILE A 11 2.43 -15.66 -8.65
N ILE A 12 3.63 -15.19 -8.30
CA ILE A 12 4.42 -15.79 -7.25
C ILE A 12 3.70 -15.53 -5.93
N ILE A 13 2.83 -16.44 -5.53
CA ILE A 13 2.28 -16.50 -4.17
C ILE A 13 3.30 -17.26 -3.33
N HIS A 14 4.41 -16.61 -2.99
CA HIS A 14 5.23 -17.11 -1.90
C HIS A 14 4.50 -16.76 -0.59
N PRO A 15 4.20 -17.73 0.29
CA PRO A 15 3.89 -17.43 1.67
C PRO A 15 5.19 -16.92 2.29
N LEU A 16 5.48 -15.64 2.11
CA LEU A 16 6.59 -14.99 2.77
C LEU A 16 6.20 -14.91 4.23
N ASN A 17 6.72 -15.85 5.03
CA ASN A 17 6.72 -15.82 6.49
C ASN A 17 7.58 -14.61 6.94
N TRP A 18 7.17 -13.40 6.61
CA TRP A 18 7.67 -12.19 7.24
C TRP A 18 6.96 -12.11 8.57
N GLY A 19 7.70 -12.36 9.66
CA GLY A 19 7.14 -12.28 11.00
C GLY A 19 6.32 -11.01 11.16
N THR A 20 5.09 -11.15 11.63
CA THR A 20 4.26 -10.02 12.01
C THR A 20 5.01 -9.24 13.09
N SER A 21 5.31 -7.98 12.81
CA SER A 21 5.95 -7.10 13.79
C SER A 21 4.89 -6.52 14.73
N GLU A 22 3.75 -6.10 14.19
CA GLU A 22 2.66 -5.52 14.97
C GLU A 22 1.32 -5.69 14.26
N GLU A 23 0.25 -5.92 15.02
CA GLU A 23 -1.13 -5.90 14.54
C GLU A 23 -1.72 -4.50 14.73
N LEU A 24 -2.17 -3.88 13.63
CA LEU A 24 -2.71 -2.50 13.61
C LEU A 24 -4.25 -2.47 13.77
N GLY A 25 -4.86 -3.63 13.96
CA GLY A 25 -6.31 -3.86 14.04
C GLY A 25 -7.00 -3.95 12.68
N ASN A 26 -8.24 -4.44 12.68
CA ASN A 26 -9.09 -4.60 11.49
C ASN A 26 -8.45 -5.44 10.37
N GLY A 27 -7.57 -6.39 10.72
CA GLY A 27 -6.84 -7.21 9.75
C GLY A 27 -5.59 -6.54 9.17
N PHE A 28 -5.27 -5.30 9.51
CA PHE A 28 -4.02 -4.68 9.09
C PHE A 28 -2.87 -5.10 9.99
N ILE A 29 -1.73 -5.41 9.38
CA ILE A 29 -0.50 -5.78 10.06
C ILE A 29 0.68 -5.03 9.45
N ILE A 30 1.70 -4.77 10.27
CA ILE A 30 3.04 -4.40 9.81
C ILE A 30 3.98 -5.58 10.02
N THR A 31 4.78 -5.89 9.02
CA THR A 31 5.74 -7.01 9.03
C THR A 31 7.16 -6.51 9.27
N SER A 32 8.07 -7.40 9.69
CA SER A 32 9.46 -7.03 10.02
C SER A 32 10.25 -6.45 8.84
N ASP A 33 9.90 -6.80 7.61
CA ASP A 33 10.44 -6.24 6.36
C ASP A 33 9.83 -4.87 5.99
N LYS A 34 9.03 -4.29 6.90
CA LYS A 34 8.40 -2.97 6.76
C LYS A 34 7.35 -2.91 5.66
N SER A 35 6.66 -4.02 5.42
CA SER A 35 5.46 -4.06 4.59
C SER A 35 4.21 -3.83 5.46
N LEU A 36 3.27 -3.04 4.95
CA LEU A 36 1.93 -2.95 5.51
C LEU A 36 1.01 -3.85 4.70
N LEU A 37 0.49 -4.88 5.35
CA LEU A 37 -0.36 -5.89 4.76
C LEU A 37 -1.76 -5.81 5.35
N TYR A 38 -2.72 -6.28 4.56
CA TYR A 38 -4.04 -6.62 5.04
C TYR A 38 -4.19 -8.14 5.03
N LYS A 39 -4.50 -8.71 6.19
CA LYS A 39 -4.71 -10.12 6.42
C LYS A 39 -6.20 -10.41 6.50
N LYS A 40 -6.64 -11.40 5.72
CA LYS A 40 -7.99 -11.95 5.78
C LYS A 40 -7.91 -13.45 5.59
N ASP A 41 -8.51 -14.16 6.54
CA ASP A 41 -8.41 -15.61 6.64
C ASP A 41 -6.92 -16.03 6.65
N ASN A 42 -6.52 -16.88 5.70
CA ASN A 42 -5.14 -17.33 5.52
C ASN A 42 -4.42 -16.62 4.36
N ARG A 43 -4.90 -15.44 3.93
CA ARG A 43 -4.30 -14.68 2.83
C ARG A 43 -3.86 -13.30 3.29
N GLU A 44 -2.77 -12.84 2.70
CA GLU A 44 -2.18 -11.53 2.94
C GLU A 44 -2.11 -10.76 1.63
N TYR A 45 -2.41 -9.47 1.70
CA TYR A 45 -2.51 -8.59 0.56
C TYR A 45 -1.68 -7.33 0.85
N PHE A 46 -0.86 -6.91 -0.10
CA PHE A 46 -0.11 -5.67 0.08
C PHE A 46 -1.04 -4.47 0.11
N VAL A 47 -0.82 -3.59 1.08
CA VAL A 47 -1.37 -2.23 1.08
C VAL A 47 -0.23 -1.27 0.75
N LEU A 48 0.91 -1.42 1.45
CA LEU A 48 2.16 -0.72 1.17
C LEU A 48 3.32 -1.75 1.23
N PRO A 49 3.83 -2.21 0.08
CA PRO A 49 4.90 -3.20 0.02
C PRO A 49 6.24 -2.56 0.39
N PHE A 50 6.91 -3.10 1.41
CA PHE A 50 8.24 -2.70 1.89
C PHE A 50 8.36 -1.23 2.29
N GLY A 51 9.49 -0.81 2.88
CA GLY A 51 9.84 0.62 2.93
C GLY A 51 8.93 1.54 3.76
N VAL A 52 8.00 1.03 4.58
CA VAL A 52 7.32 1.82 5.62
C VAL A 52 8.35 2.21 6.68
N THR A 53 8.67 3.50 6.77
CA THR A 53 9.71 4.00 7.68
C THR A 53 9.16 4.57 8.98
N LYS A 54 7.93 5.09 8.95
CA LYS A 54 7.20 5.57 10.12
C LYS A 54 5.72 5.28 9.90
N TYR A 55 5.02 4.93 10.96
CA TYR A 55 3.58 4.79 10.95
C TYR A 55 3.03 5.15 12.32
N SER A 56 1.72 5.40 12.37
CA SER A 56 0.97 5.72 13.58
C SER A 56 -0.49 5.37 13.29
N TYR A 57 -1.23 4.82 14.26
CA TYR A 57 -2.56 4.30 14.00
C TYR A 57 -3.51 4.46 15.19
N ASN A 58 -4.81 4.45 14.91
CA ASN A 58 -5.84 4.39 15.94
C ASN A 58 -6.94 3.40 15.52
N SER A 59 -8.13 3.45 16.12
CA SER A 59 -9.23 2.56 15.75
C SER A 59 -9.70 2.68 14.29
N LYS A 60 -9.54 3.85 13.67
CA LYS A 60 -10.05 4.18 12.33
C LYS A 60 -8.96 4.37 11.27
N TRP A 61 -7.88 5.07 11.61
CA TRP A 61 -6.88 5.51 10.65
C TRP A 61 -5.54 4.79 10.87
N ILE A 62 -4.84 4.53 9.77
CA ILE A 62 -3.39 4.32 9.78
C ILE A 62 -2.76 5.43 8.95
N ILE A 63 -1.78 6.11 9.51
CA ILE A 63 -0.91 7.05 8.79
C ILE A 63 0.42 6.36 8.58
N ALA A 64 0.91 6.32 7.35
CA ALA A 64 2.18 5.70 7.01
C ALA A 64 3.06 6.62 6.17
N CYS A 65 4.36 6.50 6.37
CA CYS A 65 5.39 7.23 5.65
C CYS A 65 6.35 6.22 5.01
N THR A 66 6.45 6.25 3.69
CA THR A 66 7.31 5.34 2.93
C THR A 66 8.46 6.09 2.29
N LYS A 67 9.61 5.41 2.12
CA LYS A 67 10.75 5.93 1.37
C LYS A 67 11.15 4.97 0.25
N GLY A 68 11.66 5.53 -0.85
CA GLY A 68 12.21 4.73 -1.96
C GLY A 68 11.20 4.15 -2.94
N TYR A 69 9.92 4.53 -2.87
CA TYR A 69 8.91 4.05 -3.82
C TYR A 69 8.97 4.80 -5.16
N TYR A 70 8.89 4.04 -6.25
CA TYR A 70 8.61 4.57 -7.59
C TYR A 70 7.18 4.21 -7.99
N ILE A 71 6.31 5.21 -8.04
CA ILE A 71 4.87 4.97 -8.21
C ILE A 71 4.52 5.20 -9.68
N LYS A 72 4.35 4.12 -10.45
CA LYS A 72 3.85 4.18 -11.82
C LYS A 72 2.40 3.74 -11.85
N ARG A 73 1.47 4.70 -11.82
CA ARG A 73 0.05 4.42 -12.10
C ARG A 73 -0.13 4.13 -13.59
N ASN A 74 -0.87 3.07 -13.94
CA ASN A 74 -1.19 2.73 -15.32
C ASN A 74 -2.16 3.78 -15.90
N SER A 75 -1.63 4.90 -16.38
CA SER A 75 -2.16 5.71 -17.48
C SER A 75 -1.28 6.96 -17.63
N LYS A 76 -0.55 7.01 -18.75
CA LYS A 76 0.19 8.16 -19.31
C LYS A 76 1.24 8.82 -18.40
N ASN A 77 2.47 8.37 -18.65
CA ASN A 77 3.70 9.15 -18.67
C ASN A 77 3.70 10.47 -17.88
N LYS A 78 4.25 10.39 -16.67
CA LYS A 78 5.13 11.43 -16.17
C LYS A 78 6.19 10.78 -15.30
N LYS A 79 7.46 10.86 -15.75
CA LYS A 79 8.63 10.71 -14.87
C LYS A 79 8.67 11.95 -13.99
N ASP A 80 7.68 12.10 -13.12
CA ASP A 80 7.59 13.29 -12.28
C ASP A 80 8.03 12.92 -10.88
N ASN A 81 9.20 13.47 -10.55
CA ASN A 81 9.81 13.66 -9.24
C ASN A 81 9.73 12.49 -8.26
N ILE A 82 10.91 11.92 -8.03
CA ILE A 82 11.26 11.12 -6.86
C ILE A 82 10.98 11.96 -5.61
N SER A 83 9.75 11.92 -5.11
CA SER A 83 9.56 12.21 -3.70
C SER A 83 10.16 11.02 -2.96
N LEU A 84 11.36 11.22 -2.41
CA LEU A 84 12.05 10.22 -1.59
C LEU A 84 11.21 9.78 -0.39
N THR A 85 10.19 10.56 -0.03
CA THR A 85 9.30 10.32 1.10
C THR A 85 7.85 10.53 0.67
N ASN A 86 7.00 9.51 0.85
CA ASN A 86 5.58 9.58 0.52
C ASN A 86 4.76 9.36 1.78
N TYR A 87 3.69 10.14 1.94
CA TYR A 87 2.73 9.99 3.01
C TYR A 87 1.46 9.31 2.51
N TRP A 88 0.90 8.45 3.35
CA TRP A 88 -0.25 7.63 3.07
C TRP A 88 -1.20 7.66 4.25
N ILE A 89 -2.50 7.60 3.96
CA ILE A 89 -3.56 7.46 4.96
C ILE A 89 -4.40 6.26 4.55
N ILE A 90 -4.70 5.39 5.49
CA ILE A 90 -5.55 4.21 5.31
C ILE A 90 -6.77 4.34 6.23
N ASP A 91 -7.96 4.32 5.64
CA ASP A 91 -9.23 4.18 6.37
C ASP A 91 -9.52 2.70 6.64
N LYS A 92 -9.45 2.28 7.90
CA LYS A 92 -9.70 0.90 8.32
C LYS A 92 -11.19 0.51 8.30
N GLU A 93 -12.09 1.48 8.15
CA GLU A 93 -13.53 1.23 8.05
C GLU A 93 -13.99 1.04 6.60
N CYS A 94 -13.14 1.36 5.62
CA CYS A 94 -13.48 1.19 4.22
C CYS A 94 -13.57 -0.31 3.88
N PRO A 95 -14.67 -0.78 3.26
CA PRO A 95 -14.77 -2.17 2.82
C PRO A 95 -13.72 -2.43 1.73
N ILE A 96 -12.92 -3.48 1.94
CA ILE A 96 -11.88 -3.86 1.00
C ILE A 96 -12.47 -4.82 -0.03
N HIS A 97 -12.24 -4.50 -1.30
CA HIS A 97 -12.65 -5.33 -2.43
C HIS A 97 -11.43 -6.03 -3.01
N TYR A 98 -11.48 -7.36 -3.05
CA TYR A 98 -10.34 -8.21 -3.45
C TYR A 98 -10.50 -8.79 -4.85
N ASN A 99 -11.60 -8.49 -5.55
CA ASN A 99 -11.84 -8.98 -6.90
C ASN A 99 -10.93 -8.24 -7.89
N GLU A 100 -10.25 -9.04 -8.71
CA GLU A 100 -9.15 -8.69 -9.60
C GLU A 100 -9.50 -7.61 -10.64
N GLN A 101 -9.43 -6.32 -10.30
CA GLN A 101 -9.27 -5.25 -11.29
C GLN A 101 -8.91 -3.86 -10.75
N ASP A 102 -9.03 -3.59 -9.44
CA ASP A 102 -8.66 -2.28 -8.85
C ASP A 102 -7.15 -2.15 -8.51
N SER A 103 -6.33 -3.04 -9.08
CA SER A 103 -4.92 -3.23 -8.73
C SER A 103 -4.05 -2.10 -9.28
N ILE A 104 -4.05 -0.94 -8.60
CA ILE A 104 -2.90 -0.05 -8.67
C ILE A 104 -1.68 -0.90 -8.32
N THR A 105 -0.69 -0.86 -9.21
CA THR A 105 0.55 -1.60 -9.04
C THR A 105 1.62 -0.63 -8.58
N LEU A 106 2.25 -0.92 -7.45
CA LEU A 106 3.46 -0.22 -7.04
C LEU A 106 4.68 -0.92 -7.62
N TYR A 107 5.62 -0.13 -8.13
CA TYR A 107 6.87 -0.66 -8.67
C TYR A 107 8.00 -0.38 -7.69
N ILE A 108 8.64 -1.43 -7.20
CA ILE A 108 9.78 -1.33 -6.29
C ILE A 108 10.93 -2.11 -6.90
N ASP A 109 12.03 -1.43 -7.15
CA ASP A 109 13.23 -1.98 -7.82
C ASP A 109 12.93 -2.73 -9.14
N GLY A 110 11.92 -2.26 -9.88
CA GLY A 110 11.50 -2.84 -11.16
C GLY A 110 10.46 -3.96 -11.04
N TYR A 111 10.12 -4.41 -9.84
CA TYR A 111 9.11 -5.44 -9.59
C TYR A 111 7.73 -4.83 -9.34
N ALA A 112 6.70 -5.45 -9.92
CA ALA A 112 5.31 -5.05 -9.81
C ALA A 112 4.64 -5.71 -8.59
N TYR A 113 4.12 -4.90 -7.67
CA TYR A 113 3.38 -5.34 -6.50
C TYR A 113 1.94 -4.85 -6.59
N PRO A 114 0.95 -5.74 -6.78
CA PRO A 114 -0.45 -5.36 -6.71
C PRO A 114 -0.80 -4.96 -5.27
N ILE A 115 -1.46 -3.81 -5.11
CA ILE A 115 -1.86 -3.32 -3.80
C ILE A 115 -3.37 -3.16 -3.65
N ILE A 116 -3.87 -3.29 -2.43
CA ILE A 116 -5.21 -2.84 -2.03
C ILE A 116 -5.24 -1.32 -2.02
N THR A 117 -6.24 -0.76 -2.69
CA THR A 117 -6.41 0.68 -2.83
C THR A 117 -7.65 1.21 -2.12
N ASN A 118 -8.58 0.33 -1.73
CA ASN A 118 -9.76 0.72 -0.95
C ASN A 118 -9.33 1.32 0.38
N GLY A 119 -9.82 2.52 0.68
CA GLY A 119 -9.44 3.27 1.87
C GLY A 119 -8.01 3.85 1.84
N LEU A 120 -7.20 3.57 0.82
CA LEU A 120 -5.83 4.08 0.68
C LEU A 120 -5.82 5.43 -0.02
N ILE A 121 -5.32 6.44 0.67
CA ILE A 121 -5.16 7.81 0.19
C ILE A 121 -3.67 8.11 0.10
N GLY A 122 -3.19 8.40 -1.11
CA GLY A 122 -1.78 8.70 -1.38
C GLY A 122 -1.34 8.21 -2.77
N PRO A 123 -0.05 8.34 -3.11
CA PRO A 123 0.99 9.00 -2.32
C PRO A 123 0.75 10.51 -2.21
N MET A 124 1.21 11.12 -1.12
CA MET A 124 1.20 12.57 -0.93
C MET A 124 2.60 13.08 -0.57
N ASP A 125 2.93 14.28 -1.02
CA ASP A 125 4.00 15.09 -0.43
C ASP A 125 3.58 15.63 0.95
N SER A 126 4.52 16.22 1.69
CA SER A 126 4.26 16.71 3.06
C SER A 126 3.21 17.81 3.13
N LEU A 127 3.14 18.72 2.15
CA LEU A 127 2.17 19.83 2.14
C LEU A 127 0.76 19.31 1.85
N SER A 128 0.64 18.45 0.84
CA SER A 128 -0.62 17.79 0.47
C SER A 128 -1.16 16.96 1.63
N PHE A 129 -0.28 16.23 2.32
CA PHE A 129 -0.62 15.44 3.50
C PHE A 129 -1.18 16.30 4.64
N ILE A 130 -0.46 17.37 5.04
CA ILE A 130 -0.91 18.25 6.13
C ILE A 130 -2.25 18.90 5.79
N LYS A 131 -2.43 19.33 4.53
CA LYS A 131 -3.70 19.90 4.06
C LYS A 131 -4.85 18.89 4.17
N PHE A 132 -4.61 17.63 3.79
CA PHE A 132 -5.61 16.57 3.88
C PHE A 132 -5.98 16.26 5.34
N ILE A 133 -4.98 16.08 6.20
CA ILE A 133 -5.18 15.80 7.62
C ILE A 133 -6.03 16.89 8.29
N LYS A 134 -5.66 18.16 8.07
CA LYS A 134 -6.40 19.32 8.60
C LYS A 134 -7.83 19.38 8.06
N LYS A 135 -8.01 19.18 6.75
CA LYS A 135 -9.34 19.23 6.12
C LYS A 135 -10.30 18.18 6.68
N ASN A 136 -9.78 17.00 7.03
CA ASN A 136 -10.58 15.86 7.47
C ASN A 136 -10.55 15.64 9.00
N ASN A 137 -9.98 16.58 9.76
CA ASN A 137 -9.83 16.49 11.22
C ASN A 137 -9.22 15.15 11.69
N ILE A 138 -8.23 14.64 10.96
CA ILE A 138 -7.55 13.40 11.34
C ILE A 138 -6.54 13.74 12.45
N PRO A 139 -6.55 13.03 13.60
CA PRO A 139 -5.57 13.27 14.66
C PRO A 139 -4.14 12.99 14.17
N LEU A 140 -3.21 13.91 14.42
CA LEU A 140 -1.78 13.73 14.07
C LEU A 140 -1.03 12.88 15.10
N THR A 141 -1.49 12.87 16.35
CA THR A 141 -1.07 11.95 17.40
C THR A 141 -1.99 10.74 17.34
N LEU A 142 -1.65 9.77 16.51
CA LEU A 142 -2.24 8.44 16.64
C LEU A 142 -1.35 7.63 17.60
N ASN A 143 -1.92 6.67 18.30
CA ASN A 143 -1.18 5.90 19.31
C ASN A 143 -0.18 4.94 18.65
#